data_AF-A0A6G3CZZ9-F1
#
_entry.id   AF-A0A6G3CZZ9-F1
#
_cell.length_a   1.000
_cell.length_b   1.000
_cell.length_c   1.000
_cell.angle_alpha   90.00
_cell.angle_beta   90.00
_cell.angle_gamma   90.00
#
_symmetry.space_group_name_H-M   'P 1'
#
loop_
_entity.id
_entity.type
_entity.pdbx_description
1 polymer ?
#
loop_
_entity_poly.entity_id
_entity_poly.type
_entity_poly.pdbx_seq_one_letter_code
_entity_poly.pdbx_strand_id
1 'polypeptide(L)'
;MAHSSAAAARRRRAAGPAPSLTGPASDVHPVLRRTTAPPAALDLLAQARAGLEEATALETPNERYATAHLAALRTAAAVLAARGRPETSPRARARIRSAWEVLPEIAPELTDWSALFASGARRRARAEAGIQGAAGRRDADDLIRDVAMFLRLVERMLVLQPVLPQPRPDADPPGAERPGGSDAGPPGRDLPDAG
;
A
#
# COMPACT_ATOMS: atom_id res chain seq x y z
N MET A 1 -65.13 55.20 36.13
CA MET A 1 -64.30 55.46 37.32
C MET A 1 -63.40 54.24 37.45
N ALA A 2 -62.13 54.32 37.03
CA ALA A 2 -60.98 54.64 37.89
C ALA A 2 -60.96 53.71 39.13
N HIS A 3 -59.89 53.05 39.55
CA HIS A 3 -58.49 53.44 39.56
C HIS A 3 -57.65 52.28 40.15
N SER A 4 -56.39 52.17 39.69
CA SER A 4 -55.20 51.85 40.49
C SER A 4 -54.97 50.41 40.99
N SER A 5 -53.75 49.96 41.25
CA SER A 5 -52.37 50.29 40.85
C SER A 5 -51.46 49.41 41.73
N ALA A 6 -50.30 49.00 41.20
CA ALA A 6 -49.08 48.63 41.91
C ALA A 6 -49.11 47.32 42.75
N ALA A 7 -48.04 46.52 42.85
CA ALA A 7 -46.63 46.89 42.81
C ALA A 7 -45.69 45.75 42.33
N ALA A 8 -44.52 46.21 41.94
CA ALA A 8 -43.31 45.56 41.45
C ALA A 8 -42.88 44.20 42.03
N ALA A 9 -42.26 43.39 41.17
CA ALA A 9 -40.98 42.74 41.48
C ALA A 9 -40.23 42.36 40.19
N ARG A 10 -39.30 43.21 39.76
CA ARG A 10 -38.22 42.82 38.84
C ARG A 10 -37.28 41.89 39.60
N ARG A 11 -37.11 40.65 39.15
CA ARG A 11 -35.92 39.86 39.48
C ARG A 11 -35.24 39.33 38.22
N ARG A 12 -33.93 39.52 38.25
CA ARG A 12 -32.92 39.45 37.21
C ARG A 12 -32.90 38.10 36.49
N ARG A 13 -32.84 38.15 35.15
CA ARG A 13 -32.33 37.06 34.30
C ARG A 13 -30.87 36.79 34.68
N ALA A 14 -30.59 35.57 35.14
CA ALA A 14 -29.24 35.04 35.16
C ALA A 14 -28.98 34.38 33.80
N ALA A 15 -28.13 35.02 32.98
CA ALA A 15 -27.53 34.41 31.81
C ALA A 15 -26.31 33.62 32.28
N GLY A 16 -26.42 32.30 32.31
CA GLY A 16 -25.29 31.38 32.42
C GLY A 16 -24.92 30.90 31.02
N PRO A 17 -23.65 31.00 30.57
CA PRO A 17 -23.23 30.52 29.26
C PRO A 17 -23.32 28.99 29.14
N ALA A 18 -23.69 28.54 27.95
CA ALA A 18 -23.75 27.16 27.52
C ALA A 18 -22.42 26.40 27.74
N PRO A 19 -22.45 25.07 27.97
CA PRO A 19 -21.25 24.26 27.85
C PRO A 19 -20.75 24.29 26.40
N SER A 20 -19.48 24.63 26.24
CA SER A 20 -18.77 24.71 24.97
C SER A 20 -18.84 23.39 24.18
N LEU A 21 -19.44 23.44 22.98
CA LEU A 21 -19.35 22.42 21.93
C LEU A 21 -18.06 22.58 21.11
N THR A 22 -16.91 22.55 21.77
CA THR A 22 -15.59 22.56 21.13
C THR A 22 -14.64 21.60 21.83
N GLY A 23 -15.04 20.33 21.90
CA GLY A 23 -14.12 19.19 21.88
C GLY A 23 -14.06 18.64 20.46
N PRO A 24 -12.92 18.13 19.98
CA PRO A 24 -12.82 17.64 18.60
C PRO A 24 -13.84 16.52 18.40
N ALA A 25 -14.80 16.73 17.50
CA ALA A 25 -15.62 15.66 16.97
C ALA A 25 -14.74 14.78 16.05
N SER A 26 -13.89 13.95 16.65
CA SER A 26 -13.13 12.91 15.95
C SER A 26 -12.86 11.70 16.84
N ASP A 27 -13.81 11.35 17.72
CA ASP A 27 -13.79 10.05 18.42
C ASP A 27 -14.97 9.17 17.99
N VAL A 28 -15.37 9.26 16.72
CA VAL A 28 -15.97 8.10 16.07
C VAL A 28 -14.81 7.31 15.50
N HIS A 29 -14.14 6.52 16.35
CA HIS A 29 -13.19 5.52 15.88
C HIS A 29 -13.93 4.65 14.86
N PRO A 30 -13.58 4.69 13.55
CA PRO A 30 -14.06 3.65 12.66
C PRO A 30 -13.55 2.37 13.29
N VAL A 31 -14.48 1.46 13.61
CA VAL A 31 -14.17 0.10 14.00
C VAL A 31 -13.01 -0.34 13.12
N LEU A 32 -11.84 -0.54 13.73
CA LEU A 32 -10.69 -1.18 13.11
C LEU A 32 -11.18 -2.56 12.71
N ARG A 33 -11.85 -2.65 11.56
CA ARG A 33 -12.21 -3.90 10.92
C ARG A 33 -10.88 -4.56 10.70
N ARG A 34 -10.57 -5.56 11.54
CA ARG A 34 -9.65 -6.68 11.30
C ARG A 34 -9.07 -6.55 9.90
N THR A 35 -7.95 -5.84 9.74
CA THR A 35 -7.49 -5.46 8.41
C THR A 35 -6.95 -6.70 7.75
N THR A 36 -7.82 -7.33 6.98
CA THR A 36 -7.53 -8.32 5.95
C THR A 36 -6.43 -7.77 5.04
N ALA A 37 -5.72 -8.64 4.33
CA ALA A 37 -4.68 -8.25 3.39
C ALA A 37 -5.09 -7.01 2.53
N PRO A 38 -4.14 -6.13 2.15
CA PRO A 38 -4.44 -4.93 1.38
C PRO A 38 -5.32 -5.24 0.15
N PRO A 39 -6.28 -4.37 -0.22
CA PRO A 39 -7.21 -4.64 -1.33
C PRO A 39 -6.48 -4.95 -2.64
N ALA A 40 -5.37 -4.25 -2.92
CA ALA A 40 -4.54 -4.52 -4.08
C ALA A 40 -3.97 -5.96 -4.10
N ALA A 41 -3.61 -6.53 -2.95
CA ALA A 41 -3.15 -7.92 -2.87
C ALA A 41 -4.31 -8.89 -3.13
N LEU A 42 -5.51 -8.60 -2.63
CA LEU A 42 -6.71 -9.41 -2.88
C LEU A 42 -7.11 -9.40 -4.36
N ASP A 43 -7.05 -8.25 -5.02
CA ASP A 43 -7.33 -8.10 -6.44
C ASP A 43 -6.33 -8.91 -7.30
N LEU A 44 -5.04 -8.86 -6.95
CA LEU A 44 -4.01 -9.65 -7.62
C LEU A 44 -4.23 -11.16 -7.45
N LEU A 45 -4.68 -11.61 -6.26
CA LEU A 45 -5.04 -13.02 -6.05
C LEU A 45 -6.30 -13.43 -6.81
N ALA A 46 -7.30 -12.56 -6.92
CA ALA A 46 -8.47 -12.82 -7.76
C ALA A 46 -8.08 -12.98 -9.23
N GLN A 47 -7.23 -12.08 -9.75
CA GLN A 47 -6.71 -12.18 -11.11
C GLN A 47 -5.82 -13.40 -11.33
N ALA A 48 -5.04 -13.81 -10.32
CA ALA A 48 -4.24 -15.04 -10.38
C ALA A 48 -5.12 -16.29 -10.47
N ARG A 49 -6.21 -16.37 -9.69
CA ARG A 49 -7.19 -17.47 -9.78
C ARG A 49 -7.84 -17.54 -11.16
N ALA A 50 -8.37 -16.41 -11.64
CA ALA A 50 -8.98 -16.36 -12.97
C ALA A 50 -7.99 -16.74 -14.07
N GLY A 51 -6.74 -16.26 -14.00
CA GLY A 51 -5.71 -16.64 -14.96
C GLY A 51 -5.29 -18.12 -14.87
N LEU A 52 -5.34 -18.73 -13.69
CA LEU A 52 -5.09 -20.16 -13.54
C LEU A 52 -6.23 -21.00 -14.15
N GLU A 53 -7.47 -20.61 -13.93
CA GLU A 53 -8.64 -21.24 -14.57
C GLU A 53 -8.56 -21.11 -16.10
N GLU A 54 -8.24 -19.93 -16.60
CA GLU A 54 -7.98 -19.68 -18.03
C GLU A 54 -6.88 -20.60 -18.57
N ALA A 55 -5.75 -20.73 -17.85
CA ALA A 55 -4.67 -21.62 -18.24
C ALA A 55 -5.09 -23.11 -18.32
N THR A 56 -6.06 -23.53 -17.49
CA THR A 56 -6.61 -24.90 -17.57
C THR A 56 -7.55 -25.11 -18.76
N ALA A 57 -8.21 -24.06 -19.23
CA ALA A 57 -9.15 -24.11 -20.34
C ALA A 57 -8.48 -24.01 -21.73
N LEU A 58 -7.27 -23.46 -21.81
CA LEU A 58 -6.52 -23.35 -23.06
C LEU A 58 -6.08 -24.73 -23.57
N GLU A 59 -6.09 -24.91 -24.89
CA GLU A 59 -5.70 -26.16 -25.55
C GLU A 59 -4.20 -26.22 -25.87
N THR A 60 -3.64 -25.08 -26.30
CA THR A 60 -2.26 -24.98 -26.77
C THR A 60 -1.28 -25.03 -25.59
N PRO A 61 -0.33 -25.99 -25.54
CA PRO A 61 0.61 -26.10 -24.42
C PRO A 61 1.42 -24.82 -24.13
N ASN A 62 1.82 -24.10 -25.18
CA ASN A 62 2.53 -22.83 -25.03
C ASN A 62 1.68 -21.76 -24.33
N GLU A 63 0.43 -21.60 -24.74
CA GLU A 63 -0.49 -20.61 -24.16
C GLU A 63 -0.81 -20.98 -22.71
N ARG A 64 -1.11 -22.26 -22.45
CA ARG A 64 -1.30 -22.79 -21.09
C ARG A 64 -0.11 -22.46 -20.19
N TYR A 65 1.11 -22.71 -20.67
CA TYR A 65 2.35 -22.44 -19.93
C TYR A 65 2.54 -20.94 -19.65
N ALA A 66 2.36 -20.09 -20.67
CA ALA A 66 2.50 -18.65 -20.55
C ALA A 66 1.49 -18.05 -19.56
N THR A 67 0.20 -18.42 -19.70
CA THR A 67 -0.90 -17.95 -18.85
C THR A 67 -0.74 -18.42 -17.41
N ALA A 68 -0.37 -19.69 -17.18
CA ALA A 68 -0.08 -20.19 -15.84
C ALA A 68 1.08 -19.43 -15.18
N HIS A 69 2.16 -19.16 -15.91
CA HIS A 69 3.28 -18.40 -15.38
C HIS A 69 2.91 -16.94 -15.05
N LEU A 70 1.98 -16.34 -15.80
CA LEU A 70 1.47 -15.01 -15.51
C LEU A 70 0.61 -15.00 -14.23
N ALA A 71 -0.20 -16.04 -14.00
CA ALA A 71 -0.89 -16.23 -12.73
C ALA A 71 0.09 -16.34 -11.55
N ALA A 72 1.22 -17.04 -11.73
CA ALA A 72 2.29 -17.11 -10.74
C ALA A 72 2.89 -15.72 -10.42
N LEU A 73 3.18 -14.91 -11.44
CA LEU A 73 3.69 -13.55 -11.27
C LEU A 73 2.71 -12.65 -10.50
N ARG A 74 1.41 -12.75 -10.79
CA ARG A 74 0.37 -12.01 -10.06
C ARG A 74 0.30 -12.42 -8.60
N THR A 75 0.45 -13.73 -8.33
CA THR A 75 0.52 -14.26 -6.96
C THR A 75 1.73 -13.70 -6.20
N ALA A 76 2.92 -13.68 -6.83
CA ALA A 76 4.11 -13.07 -6.22
C ALA A 76 3.91 -11.56 -5.98
N ALA A 77 3.32 -10.83 -6.93
CA ALA A 77 2.99 -9.43 -6.78
C ALA A 77 2.01 -9.18 -5.61
N ALA A 78 1.07 -10.09 -5.35
CA ALA A 78 0.17 -10.01 -4.20
C ALA A 78 0.94 -10.07 -2.87
N VAL A 79 1.96 -10.93 -2.76
CA VAL A 79 2.84 -11.00 -1.58
C VAL A 79 3.60 -9.69 -1.38
N LEU A 80 4.16 -9.13 -2.46
CA LEU A 80 4.87 -7.85 -2.42
C LEU A 80 3.95 -6.70 -1.98
N ALA A 81 2.73 -6.65 -2.54
CA ALA A 81 1.72 -5.67 -2.18
C ALA A 81 1.26 -5.82 -0.71
N ALA A 82 1.14 -7.06 -0.22
CA ALA A 82 0.76 -7.32 1.16
C ALA A 82 1.84 -6.86 2.14
N ARG A 83 3.12 -7.16 1.90
CA ARG A 83 4.21 -6.87 2.85
C ARG A 83 4.68 -5.41 2.85
N GLY A 84 3.98 -4.51 2.15
CA GLY A 84 4.18 -3.07 2.28
C GLY A 84 5.44 -2.53 1.58
N ARG A 85 6.01 -3.26 0.62
CA ARG A 85 6.98 -2.68 -0.32
C ARG A 85 6.30 -2.46 -1.66
N PRO A 86 5.51 -1.38 -1.81
CA PRO A 86 4.93 -1.05 -3.10
C PRO A 86 6.07 -0.62 -4.01
N GLU A 87 6.46 -1.46 -4.97
CA GLU A 87 7.20 -1.00 -6.15
C GLU A 87 6.24 -0.21 -7.06
N THR A 88 5.70 0.91 -6.56
CA THR A 88 4.70 1.73 -7.27
C THR A 88 5.31 2.57 -8.40
N SER A 89 6.61 2.42 -8.67
CA SER A 89 7.29 3.15 -9.75
C SER A 89 7.18 2.37 -11.08
N PRO A 90 6.51 2.93 -12.12
CA PRO A 90 6.56 2.37 -13.48
C PRO A 90 7.98 2.23 -14.04
N ARG A 91 8.95 2.97 -13.48
CA ARG A 91 10.36 3.01 -13.89
C ARG A 91 11.20 1.87 -13.27
N ALA A 92 10.79 1.31 -12.12
CA ALA A 92 11.43 0.16 -11.49
C ALA A 92 11.06 -1.16 -12.16
N ARG A 93 9.79 -1.28 -12.61
CA ARG A 93 9.27 -2.41 -13.41
C ARG A 93 10.04 -2.68 -14.71
N ALA A 94 10.82 -1.72 -15.19
CA ALA A 94 11.48 -1.78 -16.49
C ALA A 94 12.97 -2.12 -16.43
N ARG A 95 13.64 -2.10 -15.26
CA ARG A 95 15.10 -2.22 -15.23
C ARG A 95 15.64 -2.76 -13.90
N ILE A 96 16.12 -4.01 -13.97
CA ILE A 96 17.30 -4.59 -13.28
C ILE A 96 17.01 -5.84 -12.44
N ARG A 97 15.84 -6.03 -11.82
CA ARG A 97 15.56 -7.27 -11.06
C ARG A 97 14.22 -7.91 -11.35
N SER A 98 14.21 -9.22 -11.56
CA SER A 98 13.00 -10.01 -11.77
C SER A 98 12.16 -10.04 -10.47
N ALA A 99 10.83 -10.14 -10.56
CA ALA A 99 9.99 -10.37 -9.38
C ALA A 99 10.44 -11.60 -8.57
N TRP A 100 11.03 -12.60 -9.25
CA TRP A 100 11.59 -13.80 -8.64
C TRP A 100 12.93 -13.56 -7.90
N GLU A 101 13.60 -12.44 -8.14
CA GLU A 101 14.80 -12.06 -7.39
C GLU A 101 14.44 -11.27 -6.13
N VAL A 102 13.33 -10.52 -6.17
CA VAL A 102 12.86 -9.70 -5.04
C VAL A 102 12.07 -10.54 -4.03
N LEU A 103 11.35 -11.57 -4.48
CA LEU A 103 10.48 -12.36 -3.61
C LEU A 103 11.22 -12.99 -2.41
N PRO A 104 12.41 -13.61 -2.54
CA PRO A 104 13.13 -14.19 -1.40
C PRO A 104 13.58 -13.17 -0.35
N GLU A 105 13.82 -11.91 -0.73
CA GLU A 105 14.22 -10.85 0.21
C GLU A 105 13.09 -10.48 1.17
N ILE A 106 11.84 -10.58 0.70
CA ILE A 106 10.65 -10.12 1.42
C ILE A 106 9.86 -11.30 2.00
N ALA A 107 9.92 -12.46 1.35
CA ALA A 107 9.30 -13.71 1.75
C ALA A 107 10.28 -14.89 1.58
N PRO A 108 11.25 -15.03 2.50
CA PRO A 108 12.25 -16.11 2.43
C PRO A 108 11.64 -17.52 2.44
N GLU A 109 10.44 -17.69 3.02
CA GLU A 109 9.68 -18.94 2.98
C GLU A 109 9.22 -19.32 1.55
N LEU A 110 9.26 -18.39 0.60
CA LEU A 110 8.93 -18.62 -0.81
C LEU A 110 10.17 -18.74 -1.70
N THR A 111 11.37 -18.88 -1.13
CA THR A 111 12.64 -18.95 -1.89
C THR A 111 12.63 -20.09 -2.90
N ASP A 112 12.22 -21.29 -2.49
CA ASP A 112 12.20 -22.48 -3.36
C ASP A 112 11.22 -22.30 -4.52
N TRP A 113 10.04 -21.75 -4.23
CA TRP A 113 9.05 -21.38 -5.24
C TRP A 113 9.62 -20.35 -6.22
N SER A 114 10.32 -19.34 -5.71
CA SER A 114 10.95 -18.31 -6.52
C SER A 114 11.98 -18.90 -7.48
N ALA A 115 12.85 -19.80 -7.00
CA ALA A 115 13.84 -20.49 -7.81
C ALA A 115 13.20 -21.37 -8.89
N LEU A 116 12.15 -22.12 -8.53
CA LEU A 116 11.38 -22.95 -9.45
C LEU A 116 10.80 -22.10 -10.60
N PHE A 117 10.10 -21.00 -10.30
CA PHE A 117 9.52 -20.16 -11.34
C PHE A 117 10.57 -19.37 -12.13
N ALA A 118 11.64 -18.89 -11.49
CA ALA A 118 12.74 -18.22 -12.20
C ALA A 118 13.36 -19.14 -13.28
N SER A 119 13.54 -20.44 -12.97
CA SER A 119 14.05 -21.42 -13.92
C SER A 119 13.15 -21.58 -15.17
N GLY A 120 11.84 -21.42 -15.00
CA GLY A 120 10.83 -21.50 -16.08
C GLY A 120 10.67 -20.23 -16.91
N ALA A 121 11.20 -19.08 -16.48
CA ALA A 121 10.92 -17.78 -17.10
C ALA A 121 11.39 -17.69 -18.57
N ARG A 122 12.55 -18.29 -18.91
CA ARG A 122 13.02 -18.36 -20.30
C ARG A 122 12.09 -19.19 -21.18
N ARG A 123 11.53 -20.28 -20.64
CA ARG A 123 10.56 -21.12 -21.36
C ARG A 123 9.28 -20.34 -21.63
N ARG A 124 8.79 -19.59 -20.63
CA ARG A 124 7.64 -18.70 -20.77
C ARG A 124 7.86 -17.66 -21.86
N ALA A 125 9.01 -16.97 -21.88
CA ALA A 125 9.29 -15.95 -22.90
C ALA A 125 9.25 -16.52 -24.33
N ARG A 126 9.74 -17.76 -24.54
CA ARG A 126 9.64 -18.45 -25.83
C ARG A 126 8.20 -18.85 -26.17
N ALA A 127 7.44 -19.32 -25.19
CA ALA A 127 6.05 -19.70 -25.36
C ALA A 127 5.18 -18.49 -25.70
N GLU A 128 5.37 -17.34 -25.03
CA GLU A 128 4.71 -16.06 -25.35
C GLU A 128 5.09 -15.54 -26.73
N ALA A 129 6.33 -15.77 -27.18
CA ALA A 129 6.76 -15.44 -28.53
C ALA A 129 6.18 -16.38 -29.62
N GLY A 130 5.34 -17.35 -29.25
CA GLY A 130 4.72 -18.29 -30.19
C GLY A 130 5.70 -19.30 -30.78
N ILE A 131 6.88 -19.50 -30.17
CA ILE A 131 7.86 -20.47 -30.67
C ILE A 131 7.28 -21.88 -30.52
N GLN A 132 7.17 -22.58 -31.65
CA GLN A 132 6.63 -23.94 -31.69
C GLN A 132 7.42 -24.88 -30.78
N GLY A 133 6.71 -25.63 -29.93
CA GLY A 133 7.32 -26.58 -29.00
C GLY A 133 8.12 -25.97 -27.84
N ALA A 134 7.94 -24.67 -27.54
CA ALA A 134 8.61 -24.03 -26.41
C ALA A 134 8.27 -24.68 -25.06
N ALA A 135 7.03 -25.14 -24.87
CA ALA A 135 6.60 -25.95 -23.74
C ALA A 135 5.80 -27.16 -24.23
N GLY A 136 6.08 -28.33 -23.66
CA GLY A 136 5.27 -29.53 -23.88
C GLY A 136 4.01 -29.54 -23.02
N ARG A 137 3.09 -30.47 -23.33
CA ARG A 137 1.86 -30.68 -22.54
C ARG A 137 2.17 -30.95 -21.07
N ARG A 138 3.18 -31.79 -20.81
CA ARG A 138 3.62 -32.13 -19.46
C ARG A 138 4.21 -30.93 -18.71
N ASP A 139 5.03 -30.12 -19.38
CA ASP A 139 5.58 -28.89 -18.79
C ASP A 139 4.46 -27.93 -18.35
N ALA A 140 3.40 -27.80 -19.17
CA ALA A 140 2.25 -26.98 -18.85
C ALA A 140 1.41 -27.57 -17.71
N ASP A 141 1.15 -28.88 -17.72
CA ASP A 141 0.39 -29.58 -16.67
C ASP A 141 1.12 -29.51 -15.31
N ASP A 142 2.44 -29.70 -15.30
CA ASP A 142 3.29 -29.59 -14.11
C ASP A 142 3.29 -28.14 -13.60
N LEU A 143 3.48 -27.15 -14.49
CA LEU A 143 3.44 -25.74 -14.10
C LEU A 143 2.07 -25.34 -13.52
N ILE A 144 0.96 -25.76 -14.11
CA ILE A 144 -0.39 -25.47 -13.59
C ILE A 144 -0.54 -26.03 -12.17
N ARG A 145 -0.06 -27.24 -11.91
CA ARG A 145 -0.10 -27.86 -10.58
C ARG A 145 0.74 -27.06 -9.58
N ASP A 146 1.94 -26.66 -9.96
CA ASP A 146 2.85 -25.87 -9.14
C ASP A 146 2.26 -24.49 -8.82
N VAL A 147 1.69 -23.81 -9.81
CA VAL A 147 1.02 -22.51 -9.62
C VAL A 147 -0.19 -22.63 -8.71
N ALA A 148 -1.01 -23.67 -8.86
CA ALA A 148 -2.14 -23.91 -7.98
C ALA A 148 -1.70 -24.10 -6.52
N MET A 149 -0.63 -24.84 -6.30
CA MET A 149 -0.06 -25.08 -4.97
C MET A 149 0.53 -23.80 -4.36
N PHE A 150 1.29 -23.06 -5.15
CA PHE A 150 1.86 -21.77 -4.75
C PHE A 150 0.78 -20.75 -4.38
N LEU A 151 -0.26 -20.63 -5.20
CA LEU A 151 -1.39 -19.75 -4.96
C LEU A 151 -2.09 -20.09 -3.65
N ARG A 152 -2.40 -21.38 -3.41
CA ARG A 152 -3.03 -21.84 -2.17
C ARG A 152 -2.16 -21.57 -0.94
N LEU A 153 -0.84 -21.74 -1.07
CA LEU A 153 0.11 -21.44 0.00
C LEU A 153 0.07 -19.93 0.35
N VAL A 154 0.12 -19.07 -0.66
CA VAL A 154 0.06 -17.61 -0.47
C VAL A 154 -1.28 -17.15 0.09
N GLU A 155 -2.40 -17.67 -0.41
CA GLU A 155 -3.73 -17.38 0.15
C GLU A 155 -3.79 -17.74 1.64
N ARG A 156 -3.31 -18.93 2.02
CA ARG A 156 -3.26 -19.33 3.43
C ARG A 156 -2.35 -18.42 4.25
N MET A 157 -1.19 -18.04 3.71
CA MET A 157 -0.25 -17.15 4.39
C MET A 157 -0.86 -15.76 4.66
N LEU A 158 -1.55 -15.17 3.67
CA LEU A 158 -2.17 -13.85 3.81
C LEU A 158 -3.44 -13.85 4.68
N VAL A 159 -4.14 -14.99 4.78
CA VAL A 159 -5.25 -15.16 5.73
C VAL A 159 -4.75 -15.27 7.17
N LEU A 160 -3.60 -15.94 7.38
CA LEU A 160 -3.03 -16.16 8.71
C LEU A 160 -2.20 -14.97 9.24
N GLN A 161 -1.66 -14.14 8.35
CA GLN A 161 -0.94 -12.92 8.71
C GLN A 161 -1.72 -11.68 8.30
N PRO A 162 -2.57 -11.11 9.19
CA PRO A 162 -3.13 -9.79 8.95
C PRO A 162 -1.98 -8.79 8.87
N VAL A 163 -1.83 -8.15 7.72
CA VAL A 163 -0.83 -7.12 7.49
C VAL A 163 -1.12 -5.93 8.40
N LEU A 164 -0.19 -5.67 9.32
CA LEU A 164 -0.19 -4.43 10.10
C LEU A 164 0.10 -3.27 9.15
N PRO A 165 -0.70 -2.19 9.18
CA PRO A 165 -0.36 -0.96 8.46
C PRO A 165 1.03 -0.50 8.93
N GLN A 166 2.01 -0.46 8.03
CA GLN A 166 3.31 0.12 8.36
C GLN A 166 3.10 1.63 8.57
N PRO A 167 3.59 2.20 9.67
CA PRO A 167 3.55 3.64 9.88
C PRO A 167 4.28 4.29 8.70
N ARG A 168 3.54 5.13 7.97
CA ARG A 168 4.10 5.99 6.92
C ARG A 168 5.24 6.76 7.58
N PRO A 169 6.48 6.76 7.05
CA PRO A 169 7.53 7.60 7.61
C PRO A 169 6.99 9.03 7.62
N ASP A 170 6.93 9.60 8.81
CA ASP A 170 6.26 10.86 9.08
C ASP A 170 6.68 11.90 8.05
N ALA A 171 5.66 12.56 7.49
CA ALA A 171 5.87 13.77 6.72
C ALA A 171 6.66 14.75 7.60
N ASP A 172 7.76 15.25 7.05
CA ASP A 172 8.59 16.32 7.60
C ASP A 172 7.69 17.41 8.23
N PRO A 173 7.83 17.73 9.53
CA PRO A 173 7.04 18.81 10.12
C PRO A 173 7.48 20.14 9.51
N PRO A 174 6.57 20.97 8.97
CA PRO A 174 6.92 22.31 8.57
C PRO A 174 7.06 23.18 9.83
N GLY A 175 8.26 23.70 10.07
CA GLY A 175 8.44 24.87 10.93
C GLY A 175 9.44 24.71 12.06
N ALA A 176 10.67 25.18 11.82
CA ALA A 176 11.46 25.81 12.87
C ALA A 176 11.63 27.29 12.50
N GLU A 177 10.58 28.07 12.72
CA GLU A 177 10.70 29.52 12.92
C GLU A 177 11.64 29.74 14.11
N ARG A 178 12.72 30.50 13.90
CA ARG A 178 13.55 31.02 14.99
C ARG A 178 13.04 32.42 15.36
N PRO A 179 12.51 32.65 16.57
CA PRO A 179 12.27 33.99 17.07
C PRO A 179 13.58 34.56 17.66
N GLY A 180 13.79 35.86 17.43
CA GLY A 180 15.02 36.58 17.74
C GLY A 180 15.14 37.14 19.17
N GLY A 181 16.15 37.99 19.31
CA GLY A 181 16.43 38.88 20.44
C GLY A 181 17.90 39.30 20.38
N SER A 182 18.22 40.51 19.90
CA SER A 182 18.41 41.74 20.70
C SER A 182 19.65 41.63 21.60
N ASP A 183 20.59 42.57 21.68
CA ASP A 183 20.48 44.03 21.62
C ASP A 183 21.89 44.68 21.61
N ALA A 184 21.91 45.99 21.32
CA ALA A 184 22.85 47.01 21.77
C ALA A 184 24.20 47.23 21.02
N GLY A 185 24.21 48.29 20.19
CA GLY A 185 25.40 49.13 19.92
C GLY A 185 25.65 50.13 21.06
N PRO A 186 26.15 51.37 20.84
CA PRO A 186 26.92 52.01 19.75
C PRO A 186 28.10 52.84 20.40
N PRO A 187 28.56 54.05 19.98
CA PRO A 187 28.49 54.79 18.71
C PRO A 187 29.83 55.44 18.21
N GLY A 188 29.86 55.79 16.91
CA GLY A 188 30.29 57.10 16.37
C GLY A 188 31.77 57.52 16.37
N ARG A 189 32.29 57.89 15.19
CA ARG A 189 32.88 59.23 14.92
C ARG A 189 33.26 59.43 13.44
N ASP A 190 33.05 60.67 13.02
CA ASP A 190 33.13 61.29 11.70
C ASP A 190 34.54 61.40 11.08
N LEU A 191 34.56 61.38 9.72
CA LEU A 191 35.34 62.17 8.70
C LEU A 191 36.87 62.43 8.84
N PRO A 192 37.60 62.94 7.80
CA PRO A 192 37.24 63.23 6.40
C PRO A 192 38.24 62.84 5.28
N ASP A 193 37.73 62.93 4.04
CA ASP A 193 38.28 63.48 2.77
C ASP A 193 39.80 63.76 2.59
N ALA A 194 40.38 63.23 1.50
CA ALA A 194 41.32 63.90 0.57
C ALA A 194 41.92 62.89 -0.45
N GLY A 195 41.68 63.13 -1.74
CA GLY A 195 42.34 62.44 -2.86
C GLY A 195 41.59 62.58 -4.18
#